data_AF-A0A3A0UVJ3-F1
#
_entry.id   AF-A0A3A0UVJ3-F1
#
_cell.length_a   1.000
_cell.length_b   1.000
_cell.length_c   1.000
_cell.angle_alpha   90.00
_cell.angle_beta   90.00
_cell.angle_gamma   90.00
#
_symmetry.space_group_name_H-M   'P 1'
#
loop_
_entity.id
_entity.type
_entity.pdbx_description
1 polymer ?
#
loop_
_entity_poly.entity_id
_entity_poly.type
_entity_poly.pdbx_seq_one_letter_code
_entity_poly.pdbx_strand_id
1 'polypeptide(L)' 'MTNDYIVKALAFGGQIRAYSALTTESVQEAQTRHYTWPTASAALGRTMT' A
#
# COMPACT_ATOMS: atom_id res chain seq x y z
N MET A 1 -13.57 9.77 -4.13
CA MET A 1 -12.28 10.47 -4.27
C MET A 1 -11.24 9.50 -3.81
N THR A 2 -10.43 8.99 -4.73
CA THR A 2 -9.43 7.97 -4.40
C THR A 2 -8.36 8.56 -3.52
N ASN A 3 -8.31 8.07 -2.29
CA ASN A 3 -7.53 8.67 -1.20
C ASN A 3 -6.20 7.93 -0.96
N ASP A 4 -5.78 7.09 -1.91
CA ASP A 4 -4.50 6.40 -1.85
C ASP A 4 -3.36 7.34 -2.27
N TYR A 5 -2.26 7.31 -1.53
CA TYR A 5 -1.11 8.19 -1.78
C TYR A 5 0.20 7.58 -1.26
N ILE A 6 1.31 8.10 -1.79
CA ILE A 6 2.66 7.78 -1.32
C ILE A 6 3.37 9.05 -0.87
N VAL A 7 4.04 8.98 0.28
CA VAL A 7 4.90 10.04 0.82
C VAL A 7 6.35 9.57 0.78
N LYS A 8 7.23 10.46 0.34
CA LYS A 8 8.68 10.26 0.33
C LYS A 8 9.29 11.28 1.27
N ALA A 9 10.07 10.83 2.23
CA ALA A 9 10.68 11.68 3.24
C ALA A 9 12.20 11.41 3.34
N LEU A 10 12.93 12.45 3.71
CA LEU A 10 14.34 12.38 4.05
C LEU A 10 14.53 12.79 5.51
N ALA A 11 15.39 12.07 6.23
CA ALA A 11 15.75 12.33 7.61
C ALA A 11 17.28 12.36 7.77
N PHE A 12 17.76 12.89 8.90
CA PHE A 12 19.18 12.99 9.25
C PHE A 12 20.03 13.64 8.15
N GLY A 13 19.59 14.79 7.63
CA GLY A 13 20.32 15.51 6.58
C GLY A 13 20.42 14.75 5.25
N GLY A 14 19.49 13.83 4.98
CA GLY A 14 19.47 13.04 3.74
C GLY A 14 20.12 11.66 3.83
N GLN A 15 20.61 11.27 5.02
CA GLN A 15 21.20 9.94 5.22
C GLN A 15 20.17 8.82 5.27
N ILE A 16 18.95 9.12 5.72
CA ILE A 16 17.85 8.15 5.78
C ILE A 16 16.75 8.59 4.82
N ARG A 17 16.29 7.66 3.97
CA ARG A 17 15.12 7.85 3.11
C ARG A 17 14.00 6.93 3.57
N ALA A 18 12.86 7.52 3.87
CA ALA A 18 11.66 6.80 4.28
C ALA A 18 10.56 6.94 3.22
N TYR A 19 9.77 5.89 3.09
CA TYR A 19 8.59 5.83 2.23
C TYR A 19 7.42 5.35 3.07
N SER A 20 6.25 5.96 2.85
CA SER A 20 4.99 5.52 3.44
C SER A 20 3.92 5.57 2.37
N ALA A 21 3.09 4.55 2.29
CA ALA A 21 2.01 4.45 1.33
C ALA A 21 0.70 4.06 2.03
N LEU A 22 -0.38 4.71 1.63
CA LEU A 22 -1.75 4.29 1.94
C LEU A 22 -2.34 3.71 0.65
N THR A 23 -2.64 2.41 0.64
CA THR A 23 -3.02 1.63 -0.54
C THR A 23 -4.37 0.92 -0.35
N THR A 24 -5.22 1.43 0.54
CA THR A 24 -6.48 0.77 0.96
C THR A 24 -7.41 0.54 -0.22
N GLU A 25 -7.64 1.55 -1.06
CA GLU A 25 -8.56 1.41 -2.20
C GLU A 25 -7.99 0.50 -3.29
N SER A 26 -6.69 0.61 -3.56
CA SER A 26 -5.98 -0.21 -4.55
C SER A 26 -6.01 -1.69 -4.17
N VAL A 27 -5.77 -2.02 -2.90
CA VAL A 27 -5.85 -3.39 -2.39
C VAL A 27 -7.30 -3.89 -2.39
N GLN A 28 -8.27 -3.04 -2.04
CA GLN A 28 -9.70 -3.40 -2.10
C GLN A 28 -10.16 -3.70 -3.53
N GLU A 29 -9.70 -2.93 -4.50
CA GLU A 29 -9.97 -3.16 -5.91
C GLU A 29 -9.39 -4.50 -6.37
N ALA A 30 -8.13 -4.79 -6.05
CA ALA A 30 -7.49 -6.06 -6.39
C ALA A 30 -8.19 -7.25 -5.73
N GLN A 31 -8.57 -7.12 -4.45
CA GLN A 31 -9.36 -8.12 -3.73
C GLN A 31 -10.70 -8.39 -4.44
N THR A 32 -11.39 -7.33 -4.88
CA THR A 32 -12.67 -7.42 -5.59
C THR A 32 -12.52 -8.10 -6.95
N ARG A 33 -11.47 -7.75 -7.71
CA ARG A 33 -11.20 -8.32 -9.04
C ARG A 33 -10.82 -9.80 -8.99
N HIS A 34 -10.05 -10.19 -7.97
CA HIS A 34 -9.55 -11.56 -7.81
C HIS A 34 -10.38 -12.43 -6.86
N TYR A 35 -11.45 -11.88 -6.27
CA TYR A 35 -12.34 -12.55 -5.32
C TYR A 35 -11.60 -13.31 -4.22
N THR A 36 -10.52 -12.70 -3.69
CA THR A 36 -9.67 -13.36 -2.71
C THR A 36 -10.35 -13.44 -1.34
N TRP A 37 -10.13 -14.56 -0.65
CA TRP A 37 -10.57 -14.78 0.74
C TRP A 37 -9.63 -14.06 1.73
N PRO A 38 -10.05 -13.81 2.99
CA PRO A 38 -9.35 -12.90 3.91
C PRO A 38 -7.83 -13.14 4.03
N THR A 39 -7.39 -14.39 4.17
CA THR A 39 -5.95 -14.73 4.27
C THR A 39 -5.19 -14.42 2.99
N ALA A 40 -5.77 -14.73 1.83
CA ALA A 40 -5.17 -14.44 0.53
C ALA A 40 -5.16 -12.92 0.26
N SER A 41 -6.22 -12.20 0.62
CA SER A 41 -6.30 -10.74 0.52
C SER A 41 -5.22 -10.05 1.35
N ALA A 42 -4.94 -10.56 2.56
CA ALA A 42 -3.90 -10.01 3.43
C ALA A 42 -2.48 -10.27 2.88
N ALA A 43 -2.25 -11.41 2.21
CA ALA A 43 -0.98 -11.69 1.54
C ALA A 43 -0.81 -10.81 0.28
N LEU A 44 -1.88 -10.69 -0.52
CA LEU A 44 -1.93 -9.84 -1.71
C LEU A 44 -1.67 -8.37 -1.36
N GLY A 45 -2.38 -7.82 -0.37
CA GLY A 45 -2.22 -6.42 0.04
C GLY A 45 -0.81 -6.08 0.52
N ARG A 46 -0.18 -6.99 1.29
CA ARG A 46 1.22 -6.86 1.73
C ARG A 46 2.24 -6.93 0.58
N THR A 47 1.89 -7.58 -0.51
CA THR A 47 2.75 -7.67 -1.70
C THR A 47 2.60 -6.42 -2.58
N MET A 48 1.40 -5.82 -2.60
CA MET A 48 1.10 -4.63 -3.39
C MET A 48 1.65 -3.33 -2.79
N THR A 49 1.91 -3.30 -1.47
CA THR A 49 2.32 -2.10 -0.72
C THR A 49 3.80 -2.16 -0.39
#